data_AF-A0A1B6EQU9-F1
#
_entry.id   AF-A0A1B6EQU9-F1
#
_cell.length_a   1.000
_cell.length_b   1.000
_cell.length_c   1.000
_cell.angle_alpha   90.00
_cell.angle_beta   90.00
_cell.angle_gamma   90.00
#
_symmetry.space_group_name_H-M   'P 1'
#
loop_
_entity.id
_entity.type
_entity.pdbx_description
1 polymer ?
#
loop_
_entity_poly.entity_id
_entity_poly.type
_entity_poly.pdbx_seq_one_letter_code
_entity_poly.pdbx_strand_id
1 'polypeptide(L)'
;FQVAVKSGFLGLAKHFVTMGAHFDSVFITGQTLFHRVVLLNRDIIEHLLEFGGNFSVCDKQGYTPYHLAIIHRVDVRFIKSFVKHGCPYNQKVSIWSNVVKKCSHETELFFNAENKFFKGIRENNLELVKSAVTDGAVLTGRSEDMMYPLHFVVKKGYK
;
A
#
# COMPACT_ATOMS: atom_id res chain seq x y z
N PHE A 1 -21.06 -10.29 -2.04
CA PHE A 1 -19.60 -10.03 -1.95
C PHE A 1 -19.09 -9.72 -0.53
N GLN A 2 -19.46 -8.59 0.08
CA GLN A 2 -18.94 -8.21 1.43
C GLN A 2 -19.15 -9.29 2.52
N VAL A 3 -20.31 -9.95 2.52
CA VAL A 3 -20.59 -11.06 3.46
C VAL A 3 -19.66 -12.25 3.22
N ALA A 4 -19.39 -12.61 1.97
CA ALA A 4 -18.45 -13.68 1.62
C ALA A 4 -17.03 -13.39 2.11
N VAL A 5 -16.57 -12.14 1.97
CA VAL A 5 -15.28 -11.70 2.50
C VAL A 5 -15.25 -11.77 4.04
N LYS A 6 -16.30 -11.29 4.71
CA LYS A 6 -16.42 -11.36 6.19
C LYS A 6 -16.37 -12.79 6.71
N SER A 7 -16.99 -13.72 6.00
CA SER A 7 -17.05 -15.13 6.38
C SER A 7 -15.83 -15.93 5.91
N GLY A 8 -14.82 -15.29 5.30
CA GLY A 8 -13.61 -15.96 4.83
C GLY A 8 -13.81 -16.88 3.62
N PHE A 9 -14.96 -16.81 2.94
CA PHE A 9 -15.26 -17.62 1.76
C PHE A 9 -14.53 -17.06 0.53
N LEU A 10 -13.21 -17.31 0.48
CA LEU A 10 -12.32 -16.79 -0.55
C LEU A 10 -12.76 -17.17 -1.96
N GLY A 11 -13.19 -18.42 -2.19
CA GLY A 11 -13.68 -18.87 -3.50
C GLY A 11 -14.91 -18.09 -3.96
N LEU A 12 -15.85 -17.83 -3.04
CA LEU A 12 -17.06 -17.06 -3.32
C LEU A 12 -16.75 -15.56 -3.50
N ALA A 13 -15.81 -15.03 -2.72
CA ALA A 13 -15.32 -13.67 -2.88
C ALA A 13 -14.67 -13.49 -4.27
N LYS A 14 -13.76 -14.39 -4.67
CA LYS A 14 -13.15 -14.42 -6.00
C LYS A 14 -14.20 -14.49 -7.11
N HIS A 15 -15.20 -15.34 -6.96
CA HIS A 15 -16.28 -15.48 -7.95
C HIS A 15 -17.08 -14.18 -8.13
N PHE A 16 -17.47 -13.54 -7.03
CA PHE A 16 -18.16 -12.24 -7.10
C PHE A 16 -17.32 -11.16 -7.77
N VAL A 17 -16.01 -11.16 -7.52
CA VAL A 17 -15.10 -10.24 -8.18
C VAL A 17 -15.04 -10.48 -9.69
N THR A 18 -14.94 -11.74 -10.12
CA THR A 18 -14.98 -12.06 -11.56
C THR A 18 -16.30 -11.68 -12.23
N MET A 19 -17.38 -11.56 -11.47
CA MET A 19 -18.68 -11.10 -11.94
C MET A 19 -18.84 -9.57 -11.90
N GLY A 20 -17.78 -8.81 -11.63
CA GLY A 20 -17.80 -7.34 -11.62
C GLY A 20 -18.39 -6.72 -10.36
N ALA A 21 -18.35 -7.43 -9.21
CA ALA A 21 -18.80 -6.85 -7.95
C ALA A 21 -18.02 -5.57 -7.61
N HIS A 22 -18.74 -4.46 -7.40
CA HIS A 22 -18.15 -3.18 -7.02
C HIS A 22 -17.53 -3.23 -5.61
N PHE A 23 -16.31 -2.70 -5.47
CA PHE A 23 -15.52 -2.71 -4.23
C PHE A 23 -15.67 -1.43 -3.39
N ASP A 24 -16.15 -0.35 -4.00
CA ASP A 24 -16.14 1.01 -3.44
C ASP A 24 -17.22 1.27 -2.40
N SER A 25 -18.07 0.28 -2.14
CA SER A 25 -19.05 0.33 -1.06
C SER A 25 -18.38 0.60 0.29
N VAL A 26 -18.80 1.67 0.95
CA VAL A 26 -18.39 2.06 2.30
C VAL A 26 -19.42 1.61 3.33
N PHE A 27 -18.95 1.03 4.42
CA PHE A 27 -19.74 0.71 5.60
C PHE A 27 -20.14 2.00 6.34
N ILE A 28 -21.11 1.88 7.26
CA ILE A 28 -21.57 2.99 8.13
C ILE A 28 -20.42 3.62 8.93
N THR A 29 -19.32 2.90 9.14
CA THR A 29 -18.10 3.36 9.82
C THR A 29 -17.15 4.15 8.91
N GLY A 30 -17.49 4.38 7.63
CA GLY A 30 -16.60 4.94 6.61
C GLY A 30 -15.58 3.94 6.07
N GLN A 31 -15.55 2.72 6.61
CA GLN A 31 -14.64 1.67 6.17
C GLN A 31 -15.05 1.17 4.78
N THR A 32 -14.11 1.09 3.85
CA THR A 32 -14.27 0.28 2.64
C THR A 32 -14.11 -1.20 2.95
N LEU A 33 -14.42 -2.06 1.98
CA LEU A 33 -14.12 -3.49 2.07
C LEU A 33 -12.67 -3.76 2.44
N PHE A 34 -11.71 -3.03 1.86
CA PHE A 34 -10.27 -3.23 2.09
C PHE A 34 -9.86 -3.01 3.55
N HIS A 35 -10.52 -2.09 4.27
CA HIS A 35 -10.27 -1.92 5.71
C HIS A 35 -10.59 -3.20 6.48
N ARG A 36 -11.64 -3.92 6.07
CA ARG A 36 -12.07 -5.17 6.73
C ARG A 36 -11.18 -6.33 6.33
N VAL A 37 -10.82 -6.43 5.05
CA VAL A 37 -9.99 -7.51 4.49
C VAL A 37 -8.66 -7.62 5.25
N VAL A 38 -8.00 -6.47 5.48
CA VAL A 38 -6.75 -6.37 6.23
C VAL A 38 -6.83 -7.01 7.63
N LEU A 39 -8.01 -7.01 8.25
CA LEU A 39 -8.26 -7.54 9.60
C LEU A 39 -8.70 -9.01 9.61
N LEU A 40 -9.07 -9.58 8.47
CA LEU A 40 -9.73 -10.89 8.40
C LEU A 40 -8.81 -11.98 7.89
N ASN A 41 -8.29 -11.82 6.66
CA ASN A 41 -7.51 -12.85 5.99
C ASN A 41 -6.45 -12.18 5.12
N ARG A 42 -5.22 -12.70 5.19
CA ARG A 42 -4.05 -12.14 4.52
C ARG A 42 -3.99 -12.52 3.04
N ASP A 43 -4.34 -13.75 2.67
CA ASP A 43 -4.23 -14.27 1.30
C ASP A 43 -5.22 -13.62 0.33
N ILE A 44 -6.34 -13.13 0.86
CA ILE A 44 -7.33 -12.38 0.06
C ILE A 44 -6.85 -10.96 -0.28
N ILE A 45 -5.87 -10.41 0.47
CA ILE A 45 -5.34 -9.05 0.23
C ILE A 45 -4.68 -9.00 -1.16
N GLU A 46 -3.76 -9.92 -1.45
CA GLU A 46 -3.05 -9.96 -2.75
C GLU A 46 -4.03 -10.06 -3.92
N HIS A 47 -4.98 -11.00 -3.84
CA HIS A 47 -5.98 -11.16 -4.89
C HIS A 47 -6.81 -9.88 -5.08
N LEU A 48 -7.26 -9.25 -3.99
CA LEU A 48 -8.06 -8.03 -4.12
C LEU A 48 -7.24 -6.82 -4.59
N LEU A 49 -5.94 -6.77 -4.31
CA LEU A 49 -5.03 -5.75 -4.87
C LEU A 49 -4.93 -5.87 -6.39
N GLU A 50 -4.92 -7.10 -6.93
CA GLU A 50 -4.88 -7.36 -8.38
C GLU A 50 -6.13 -6.86 -9.12
N PHE A 51 -7.31 -6.91 -8.48
CA PHE A 51 -8.56 -6.48 -9.10
C PHE A 51 -8.81 -4.96 -9.07
N GLY A 52 -7.86 -4.17 -8.54
CA GLY A 52 -7.85 -2.71 -8.74
C GLY A 52 -8.83 -1.93 -7.84
N GLY A 53 -8.74 -2.09 -6.53
CA GLY A 53 -9.54 -1.35 -5.56
C GLY A 53 -9.03 0.05 -5.20
N ASN A 54 -9.91 0.90 -4.67
CA ASN A 54 -9.50 2.18 -4.09
C ASN A 54 -8.96 1.99 -2.66
N PHE A 55 -7.64 2.07 -2.50
CA PHE A 55 -6.94 1.97 -1.20
C PHE A 55 -6.65 3.33 -0.54
N SER A 56 -7.08 4.45 -1.13
CA SER A 56 -6.84 5.79 -0.57
C SER A 56 -8.01 6.33 0.24
N VAL A 57 -9.14 5.63 0.28
CA VAL A 57 -10.30 6.03 1.09
C VAL A 57 -9.95 5.90 2.57
N CYS A 58 -10.23 6.95 3.34
CA CYS A 58 -10.09 6.93 4.78
C CYS A 58 -11.39 6.51 5.47
N ASP A 59 -11.28 5.77 6.57
CA ASP A 59 -12.38 5.57 7.50
C ASP A 59 -12.67 6.82 8.35
N LYS A 60 -13.65 6.75 9.25
CA LYS A 60 -14.02 7.86 10.14
C LYS A 60 -12.90 8.34 11.08
N GLN A 61 -11.84 7.54 11.26
CA GLN A 61 -10.67 7.88 12.06
C GLN A 61 -9.53 8.46 11.20
N GLY A 62 -9.73 8.53 9.88
CA GLY A 62 -8.72 8.99 8.93
C GLY A 62 -7.79 7.88 8.44
N TYR A 63 -7.94 6.63 8.88
CA TYR A 63 -7.07 5.54 8.44
C TYR A 63 -7.51 5.03 7.08
N THR A 64 -6.56 4.86 6.15
CA THR A 64 -6.77 4.05 4.94
C THR A 64 -6.54 2.57 5.25
N PRO A 65 -6.93 1.63 4.35
CA PRO A 65 -6.60 0.21 4.52
C PRO A 65 -5.10 -0.05 4.70
N TYR A 66 -4.26 0.71 4.01
CA TYR A 66 -2.80 0.64 4.13
C TYR A 66 -2.32 1.00 5.54
N HIS A 67 -2.86 2.07 6.14
CA HIS A 67 -2.53 2.43 7.51
C HIS A 67 -2.94 1.36 8.51
N LEU A 68 -4.13 0.77 8.35
CA LEU A 68 -4.57 -0.34 9.20
C LEU A 68 -3.64 -1.55 9.06
N ALA A 69 -3.17 -1.86 7.86
CA ALA A 69 -2.25 -2.98 7.65
C ALA A 69 -0.94 -2.78 8.43
N ILE A 70 -0.44 -1.55 8.48
CA ILE A 70 0.75 -1.19 9.25
C ILE A 70 0.49 -1.27 10.77
N ILE A 71 -0.60 -0.66 11.24
CA ILE A 71 -0.95 -0.62 12.68
C ILE A 71 -1.17 -2.03 13.23
N HIS A 72 -1.82 -2.89 12.47
CA HIS A 72 -2.09 -4.27 12.84
C HIS A 72 -0.91 -5.22 12.56
N ARG A 73 0.25 -4.69 12.14
CA ARG A 73 1.47 -5.46 11.87
C ARG A 73 1.21 -6.63 10.92
N VAL A 74 0.47 -6.35 9.86
CA VAL A 74 0.36 -7.28 8.74
C VAL A 74 1.75 -7.46 8.14
N ASP A 75 2.02 -8.68 7.68
CA ASP A 75 3.30 -9.05 7.07
C ASP A 75 3.73 -8.04 6.00
N VAL A 76 5.00 -7.66 6.03
CA VAL A 76 5.60 -6.65 5.15
C VAL A 76 5.40 -6.98 3.67
N ARG A 77 5.23 -8.26 3.29
CA ARG A 77 4.89 -8.69 1.94
C ARG A 77 3.61 -8.05 1.42
N PHE A 78 2.58 -7.90 2.26
CA PHE A 78 1.34 -7.23 1.89
C PHE A 78 1.52 -5.72 1.81
N ILE A 79 2.29 -5.12 2.73
CA ILE A 79 2.63 -3.70 2.70
C ILE A 79 3.34 -3.34 1.38
N LYS A 80 4.33 -4.15 0.99
CA LYS A 80 5.00 -4.04 -0.31
C LYS A 80 4.04 -4.22 -1.48
N SER A 81 3.07 -5.13 -1.37
CA SER A 81 2.05 -5.32 -2.40
C SER A 81 1.15 -4.11 -2.57
N PHE A 82 0.70 -3.45 -1.49
CA PHE A 82 -0.01 -2.17 -1.61
C PHE A 82 0.81 -1.14 -2.40
N VAL A 83 2.10 -1.00 -2.10
CA VAL A 83 2.99 -0.06 -2.79
C VAL A 83 3.20 -0.43 -4.25
N LYS A 84 3.36 -1.73 -4.55
CA LYS A 84 3.45 -2.26 -5.92
C LYS A 84 2.20 -1.94 -6.75
N HIS A 85 1.03 -1.98 -6.13
CA HIS A 85 -0.26 -1.64 -6.76
C HIS A 85 -0.57 -0.13 -6.73
N GLY A 86 0.44 0.72 -6.50
CA GLY A 86 0.35 2.16 -6.70
C GLY A 86 -0.11 2.95 -5.47
N CYS A 87 -0.25 2.31 -4.31
CA CYS A 87 -0.40 3.02 -3.05
C CYS A 87 0.90 3.78 -2.73
N PRO A 88 0.86 5.10 -2.44
CA PRO A 88 2.04 5.78 -1.92
C PRO A 88 2.54 5.09 -0.64
N TYR A 89 3.85 4.85 -0.52
CA TYR A 89 4.36 4.19 0.69
C TYR A 89 4.24 5.08 1.94
N ASN A 90 4.18 6.40 1.76
CA ASN A 90 4.20 7.43 2.79
C ASN A 90 2.91 8.26 2.84
N GLN A 91 1.74 7.63 2.69
CA GLN A 91 0.44 8.32 2.64
C GLN A 91 0.32 9.39 3.75
N LYS A 92 0.19 10.66 3.34
CA LYS A 92 0.19 11.81 4.26
C LYS A 92 -1.22 11.99 4.82
N VAL A 93 -1.54 11.21 5.84
CA VAL A 93 -2.65 11.53 6.75
C VAL A 93 -2.08 12.20 8.01
N SER A 94 -2.86 13.04 8.69
CA SER A 94 -2.54 13.71 9.97
C SER A 94 -2.00 12.79 11.09
N ILE A 95 -2.04 11.48 10.86
CA ILE A 95 -1.69 10.37 11.74
C ILE A 95 -0.47 9.55 11.26
N TRP A 96 0.17 9.85 10.12
CA TRP A 96 1.31 9.06 9.58
C TRP A 96 2.44 8.87 10.60
N SER A 97 2.77 9.92 11.35
CA SER A 97 3.78 9.89 12.42
C SER A 97 3.43 8.89 13.53
N ASN A 98 2.15 8.65 13.79
CA ASN A 98 1.69 7.65 14.76
C ASN A 98 1.69 6.23 14.18
N VAL A 99 1.45 6.10 12.87
CA VAL A 99 1.43 4.82 12.16
C VAL A 99 2.83 4.21 12.12
N VAL A 100 3.85 4.99 11.73
CA VAL A 100 5.24 4.51 11.65
C VAL A 100 5.76 4.07 13.02
N LYS A 101 5.36 4.73 14.12
CA LYS A 101 5.73 4.33 15.49
C LYS A 101 5.19 2.95 15.91
N LYS A 102 4.12 2.47 15.27
CA LYS A 102 3.45 1.20 15.63
C LYS A 102 3.84 0.03 14.71
N CYS A 103 4.53 0.31 13.62
CA CYS A 103 4.87 -0.67 12.59
C CYS A 103 5.84 -1.74 13.10
N SER A 104 5.96 -2.83 12.34
CA SER A 104 6.95 -3.88 12.63
C SER A 104 8.36 -3.42 12.21
N HIS A 105 9.40 -4.03 12.77
CA HIS A 105 10.79 -3.73 12.38
C HIS A 105 11.04 -3.96 10.88
N GLU A 106 10.47 -5.03 10.31
CA GLU A 106 10.57 -5.29 8.87
C GLU A 106 9.90 -4.20 8.03
N THR A 107 8.75 -3.69 8.48
CA THR A 107 8.05 -2.57 7.84
C THR A 107 8.86 -1.27 7.94
N GLU A 108 9.52 -1.02 9.06
CA GLU A 108 10.40 0.13 9.24
C GLU A 108 11.61 0.08 8.30
N LEU A 109 12.28 -1.07 8.20
CA LEU A 109 13.38 -1.29 7.24
C LEU A 109 12.91 -1.04 5.81
N PHE A 110 11.71 -1.52 5.46
CA PHE A 110 11.10 -1.24 4.17
C PHE A 110 10.90 0.27 3.92
N PHE A 111 10.35 1.03 4.88
CA PHE A 111 10.19 2.47 4.72
C PHE A 111 11.53 3.21 4.60
N ASN A 112 12.56 2.75 5.31
CA ASN A 112 13.91 3.29 5.17
C ASN A 112 14.47 3.04 3.76
N ALA A 113 14.25 1.85 3.20
CA ALA A 113 14.61 1.53 1.82
C ALA A 113 13.88 2.44 0.82
N GLU A 114 12.56 2.62 0.95
CA GLU A 114 11.79 3.54 0.10
C GLU A 114 12.29 4.99 0.22
N ASN A 115 12.51 5.49 1.45
CA ASN A 115 13.06 6.82 1.68
C ASN A 115 14.40 7.02 0.96
N LYS A 116 15.28 6.01 1.05
CA LYS A 116 16.58 5.98 0.39
C LYS A 116 16.46 5.96 -1.14
N PHE A 117 15.51 5.17 -1.66
CA PHE A 117 15.21 5.09 -3.10
C PHE A 117 14.79 6.45 -3.66
N PHE A 118 13.78 7.08 -3.07
CA PHE A 118 13.29 8.39 -3.52
C PHE A 118 14.32 9.51 -3.31
N LYS A 119 15.13 9.43 -2.25
CA LYS A 119 16.27 10.35 -2.04
C LYS A 119 17.30 10.20 -3.16
N GLY A 120 17.69 8.98 -3.48
CA GLY A 120 18.63 8.68 -4.56
C GLY A 120 18.15 9.21 -5.91
N ILE A 121 16.86 9.06 -6.22
CA ILE A 121 16.27 9.65 -7.43
C ILE A 121 16.38 11.17 -7.42
N ARG A 122 16.00 11.84 -6.32
CA ARG A 122 16.05 13.32 -6.25
C ARG A 122 17.46 13.87 -6.46
N GLU A 123 18.44 13.20 -5.86
CA GLU A 123 19.85 13.59 -5.87
C GLU A 123 20.62 13.10 -7.10
N ASN A 124 19.96 12.40 -8.04
CA ASN A 124 20.60 11.70 -9.16
C ASN A 124 21.77 10.78 -8.72
N ASN A 125 21.60 10.12 -7.58
CA ASN A 125 22.61 9.25 -6.99
C ASN A 125 22.28 7.78 -7.27
N LEU A 126 22.87 7.24 -8.34
CA LEU A 126 22.63 5.87 -8.80
C LEU A 126 23.03 4.81 -7.75
N GLU A 127 24.13 5.03 -7.02
CA GLU A 127 24.59 4.09 -6.00
C GLU A 127 23.62 4.03 -4.81
N LEU A 128 23.05 5.18 -4.43
CA LEU A 128 22.01 5.23 -3.40
C LEU A 128 20.73 4.50 -3.84
N VAL A 129 20.35 4.65 -5.11
CA VAL A 129 19.21 3.93 -5.70
C VAL A 129 19.48 2.41 -5.73
N LYS A 130 20.63 1.97 -6.23
CA LYS A 130 21.01 0.54 -6.25
C LYS A 130 20.97 -0.06 -4.85
N SER A 131 21.57 0.64 -3.88
CA SER A 131 21.58 0.19 -2.50
C SER A 131 20.18 0.18 -1.86
N ALA A 132 19.29 1.12 -2.21
CA ALA A 132 17.90 1.05 -1.77
C ALA A 132 17.15 -0.16 -2.33
N VAL A 133 17.44 -0.54 -3.58
CA VAL A 133 16.86 -1.74 -4.22
C VAL A 133 17.34 -3.01 -3.53
N THR A 134 18.63 -3.10 -3.16
CA THR A 134 19.14 -4.23 -2.36
C THR A 134 18.50 -4.29 -0.98
N ASP A 135 18.19 -3.14 -0.39
CA ASP A 135 17.49 -3.02 0.90
C ASP A 135 15.98 -3.33 0.79
N GLY A 136 15.48 -3.62 -0.42
CA GLY A 136 14.11 -4.08 -0.65
C GLY A 136 13.10 -2.99 -1.00
N ALA A 137 13.54 -1.84 -1.50
CA ALA A 137 12.67 -0.81 -2.07
C ALA A 137 11.94 -1.33 -3.32
N VAL A 138 10.70 -0.92 -3.49
CA VAL A 138 9.84 -1.24 -4.63
C VAL A 138 10.09 -0.22 -5.73
N LEU A 139 10.70 -0.67 -6.83
CA LEU A 139 11.03 0.16 -8.01
C LEU A 139 9.82 0.85 -8.64
N THR A 140 8.66 0.18 -8.62
CA THR A 140 7.39 0.71 -9.12
C THR A 140 6.65 1.54 -8.09
N GLY A 141 7.23 1.70 -6.89
CA GLY A 141 6.65 2.41 -5.77
C GLY A 141 6.45 3.87 -6.08
N ARG A 142 5.49 4.47 -5.38
CA ARG A 142 5.16 5.89 -5.47
C ARG A 142 5.31 6.51 -4.09
N SER A 143 5.62 7.79 -4.06
CA SER A 143 5.50 8.60 -2.86
C SER A 143 4.48 9.70 -3.07
N GLU A 144 3.96 10.26 -1.99
CA GLU A 144 3.10 11.45 -2.02
C GLU A 144 3.73 12.59 -2.82
N ASP A 145 5.06 12.75 -2.72
CA ASP A 145 5.78 13.85 -3.38
C ASP A 145 6.31 13.48 -4.78
N MET A 146 6.33 12.18 -5.12
CA MET A 146 6.83 11.66 -6.39
C MET A 146 6.00 10.44 -6.82
N MET A 147 4.85 10.71 -7.46
CA MET A 147 3.94 9.68 -7.95
C MET A 147 4.48 8.89 -9.15
N TYR A 148 5.37 9.49 -9.93
CA TYR A 148 5.88 8.90 -11.17
C TYR A 148 7.41 8.98 -11.22
N PRO A 149 8.13 8.09 -10.52
CA PRO A 149 9.59 8.11 -10.44
C PRO A 149 10.29 8.24 -11.80
N LEU A 150 9.88 7.43 -12.78
CA LEU A 150 10.47 7.46 -14.12
C LEU A 150 10.21 8.78 -14.86
N HIS A 151 8.99 9.32 -14.76
CA HIS A 151 8.67 10.62 -15.35
C HIS A 151 9.47 11.74 -14.68
N PHE A 152 9.72 11.64 -13.38
CA PHE A 152 10.55 12.61 -12.65
C PHE A 152 12.00 12.61 -13.16
N VAL A 153 12.62 11.44 -13.32
CA VAL A 153 13.98 11.28 -13.85
C VAL A 153 14.09 11.87 -15.26
N VAL A 154 13.14 11.53 -16.15
CA VAL A 154 13.11 12.06 -17.52
C VAL A 154 12.93 13.57 -17.54
N LYS A 155 11.98 14.12 -16.76
CA LYS A 155 11.74 15.56 -16.66
C LYS A 155 12.99 16.33 -16.17
N LYS A 156 13.81 15.70 -15.34
CA LYS A 156 15.06 16.29 -14.82
C LYS A 156 16.26 16.13 -15.77
N GLY A 157 16.13 15.35 -16.85
CA GLY A 157 17.21 15.14 -17.82
C GLY A 157 18.38 14.33 -17.28
N TYR A 158 18.15 13.51 -16.23
CA TYR A 158 19.15 12.60 -15.70
C TYR A 158 19.43 11.50 -16.74
N LYS A 159 20.72 11.13 -16.87
CA LYS A 159 21.23 10.15 -17.84
C LYS A 159 21.78 8.95 -17.11
#